data_AF-A0A8S3X068-F1
#
_entry.id   AF-A0A8S3X068-F1
#
_cell.length_a   1.000
_cell.length_b   1.000
_cell.length_c   1.000
_cell.angle_alpha   90.00
_cell.angle_beta   90.00
_cell.angle_gamma   90.00
#
_symmetry.space_group_name_H-M   'P 1'
#
loop_
_entity.id
_entity.type
_entity.pdbx_description
1 polymer ?
#
loop_
_entity_poly.entity_id
_entity_poly.type
_entity_poly.pdbx_seq_one_letter_code
_entity_poly.pdbx_strand_id
1 'polypeptide(L)'
;MRALLTVLCLTITICLSHGKPPVPNSLIIRQRRESDVFGNTRQLVKELVEGLRGSARQAMEAIGNFSTGIQKEVKLVNEKINTEVQKLQGQIDDGIKSVTARFTNATEIVTDCVKSHQQQAEDLINRTFVETRACVDDRIQQLSYMIGSLEAQSVGALDYANNVIESMRKCTTEDTENIIYIGSCIGPIALQAQIKSIIFIAQSGVSIARINFAIGMLPAAFEICAGSNMMEASVGTAKIVIDIGSCSASSIYSSLISIN
;
A
#
# COMPACT_ATOMS: atom_id res chain seq x y z
N MET A 1 -19.14 -14.89 12.41
CA MET A 1 -19.58 -15.01 10.99
C MET A 1 -20.96 -14.45 10.69
N ARG A 2 -21.97 -14.53 11.58
CA ARG A 2 -23.33 -14.01 11.29
C ARG A 2 -23.47 -12.48 11.26
N ALA A 3 -22.60 -11.73 11.92
CA ALA A 3 -22.64 -10.27 11.96
C ALA A 3 -21.98 -9.57 10.74
N LEU A 4 -21.16 -10.30 9.96
CA LEU A 4 -20.50 -9.73 8.77
C LEU A 4 -21.41 -9.79 7.53
N LEU A 5 -22.36 -10.74 7.49
CA LEU A 5 -23.30 -10.90 6.37
C LEU A 5 -24.43 -9.87 6.37
N THR A 6 -24.83 -9.37 7.56
CA THR A 6 -25.92 -8.40 7.68
C THR A 6 -25.52 -6.98 7.27
N VAL A 7 -24.23 -6.62 7.35
CA VAL A 7 -23.74 -5.30 6.91
C VAL A 7 -23.58 -5.24 5.39
N LEU A 8 -23.24 -6.36 4.74
CA LEU A 8 -23.08 -6.41 3.28
C LEU A 8 -24.42 -6.37 2.52
N CYS A 9 -25.53 -6.77 3.15
CA CYS A 9 -26.86 -6.73 2.53
C CYS A 9 -27.54 -5.35 2.62
N LEU A 10 -27.07 -4.41 3.44
CA LEU A 10 -27.72 -3.11 3.64
C LEU A 10 -27.22 -2.01 2.68
N THR A 11 -26.13 -2.23 1.94
CA THR A 11 -25.61 -1.24 0.98
C THR A 11 -26.07 -1.45 -0.46
N ILE A 12 -26.73 -2.58 -0.78
CA ILE A 12 -27.19 -2.89 -2.14
C ILE A 12 -28.63 -2.39 -2.40
N THR A 13 -29.40 -2.04 -1.36
CA THR A 13 -30.85 -1.79 -1.49
C THR A 13 -31.26 -0.35 -1.82
N ILE A 14 -30.33 0.62 -1.92
CA ILE A 14 -30.70 2.04 -2.10
C ILE A 14 -30.78 2.46 -3.59
N CYS A 15 -30.39 1.62 -4.56
CA CYS A 15 -30.35 2.00 -5.98
C CYS A 15 -31.50 1.51 -6.89
N LEU A 16 -32.56 0.86 -6.38
CA LEU A 16 -33.55 0.18 -7.25
C LEU A 16 -35.01 0.68 -7.18
N SER A 17 -35.31 1.81 -6.55
CA SER A 17 -36.71 2.26 -6.37
C SER A 17 -37.06 3.59 -7.05
N HIS A 18 -36.83 3.75 -8.36
CA HIS A 18 -37.53 4.78 -9.16
C HIS A 18 -37.85 4.28 -10.58
N GLY A 19 -38.72 3.26 -10.67
CA GLY A 19 -39.42 2.89 -11.89
C GLY A 19 -40.91 3.22 -11.78
N LYS A 20 -41.41 4.16 -12.59
CA LYS A 20 -42.85 4.38 -12.82
C LYS A 20 -43.22 4.02 -14.27
N PRO A 21 -44.44 3.50 -14.52
CA PRO A 21 -44.82 2.80 -15.77
C PRO A 21 -45.37 3.73 -16.87
N PRO A 22 -45.60 3.22 -18.11
CA PRO A 22 -45.83 4.03 -19.32
C PRO A 22 -47.30 4.06 -19.76
N VAL A 23 -47.78 5.20 -20.29
CA VAL A 23 -48.88 5.24 -21.28
C VAL A 23 -48.91 6.59 -22.04
N PRO A 24 -49.57 6.68 -23.22
CA PRO A 24 -49.09 7.41 -24.38
C PRO A 24 -49.90 8.70 -24.59
N ASN A 25 -49.33 9.67 -25.30
CA ASN A 25 -50.01 10.35 -26.39
C ASN A 25 -49.09 11.38 -27.01
N SER A 26 -48.86 11.13 -28.28
CA SER A 26 -48.04 11.84 -29.24
C SER A 26 -48.70 13.16 -29.67
N LEU A 27 -47.85 14.15 -29.99
CA LEU A 27 -48.01 15.16 -31.06
C LEU A 27 -48.23 16.65 -30.73
N ILE A 28 -48.33 17.12 -29.48
CA ILE A 28 -48.37 18.58 -29.19
C ILE A 28 -47.18 19.10 -28.36
N ILE A 29 -46.20 18.24 -28.05
CA ILE A 29 -45.00 18.60 -27.26
C ILE A 29 -43.74 18.48 -28.12
N ARG A 30 -43.61 19.30 -29.18
CA ARG A 30 -42.35 19.36 -29.94
C ARG A 30 -41.68 20.73 -29.94
N GLN A 31 -42.39 21.80 -29.60
CA GLN A 31 -41.85 23.16 -29.76
C GLN A 31 -41.56 23.88 -28.43
N ARG A 32 -41.91 23.29 -27.27
CA ARG A 32 -41.65 23.86 -25.93
C ARG A 32 -40.70 23.04 -25.05
N ARG A 33 -40.09 21.98 -25.59
CA ARG A 33 -39.09 21.14 -24.87
C ARG A 33 -37.64 21.57 -25.10
N GLU A 34 -37.36 22.38 -26.12
CA GLU A 34 -35.97 22.72 -26.47
C GLU A 34 -35.34 23.75 -25.52
N SER A 35 -36.10 24.60 -24.83
CA SER A 35 -35.51 25.50 -23.83
C SER A 35 -35.24 24.81 -22.48
N ASP A 36 -35.95 23.73 -22.18
CA ASP A 36 -35.92 23.05 -20.86
C ASP A 36 -34.97 21.83 -20.86
N VAL A 37 -34.83 21.14 -21.98
CA VAL A 37 -33.85 20.05 -22.16
C VAL A 37 -32.41 20.57 -22.09
N PHE A 38 -32.19 21.81 -22.52
CA PHE A 38 -30.87 22.44 -22.59
C PHE A 38 -30.38 22.97 -21.25
N GLY A 39 -31.27 23.65 -20.50
CA GLY A 39 -31.01 24.00 -19.11
C GLY A 39 -30.69 22.75 -18.28
N ASN A 40 -31.49 21.68 -18.46
CA ASN A 40 -31.26 20.40 -17.78
C ASN A 40 -29.97 19.71 -18.20
N THR A 41 -29.59 19.72 -19.50
CA THR A 41 -28.34 19.08 -19.94
C THR A 41 -27.12 19.84 -19.41
N ARG A 42 -27.16 21.18 -19.42
CA ARG A 42 -26.08 22.00 -18.83
C ARG A 42 -25.95 21.76 -17.33
N GLN A 43 -27.07 21.70 -16.62
CA GLN A 43 -27.09 21.43 -15.18
C GLN A 43 -26.57 20.02 -14.88
N LEU A 44 -26.99 19.03 -15.66
CA LEU A 44 -26.52 17.65 -15.55
C LEU A 44 -25.00 17.53 -15.70
N VAL A 45 -24.39 18.18 -16.69
CA VAL A 45 -22.92 18.12 -16.86
C VAL A 45 -22.20 18.81 -15.71
N LYS A 46 -22.73 19.93 -15.19
CA LYS A 46 -22.17 20.57 -13.98
C LYS A 46 -22.20 19.62 -12.78
N GLU A 47 -23.34 18.99 -12.51
CA GLU A 47 -23.48 18.02 -11.43
C GLU A 47 -22.53 16.82 -11.59
N LEU A 48 -22.37 16.33 -12.82
CA LEU A 48 -21.44 15.25 -13.14
C LEU A 48 -19.99 15.63 -12.88
N VAL A 49 -19.61 16.84 -13.30
CA VAL A 49 -18.26 17.37 -13.10
C VAL A 49 -18.00 17.64 -11.62
N GLU A 50 -18.96 18.21 -10.90
CA GLU A 50 -18.86 18.42 -9.46
C GLU A 50 -18.73 17.09 -8.72
N GLY A 51 -19.51 16.08 -9.12
CA GLY A 51 -19.38 14.71 -8.62
C GLY A 51 -17.99 14.14 -8.88
N LEU A 52 -17.47 14.25 -10.11
CA LEU A 52 -16.13 13.79 -10.48
C LEU A 52 -15.04 14.49 -9.67
N ARG A 53 -15.12 15.82 -9.52
CA ARG A 53 -14.19 16.61 -8.69
C ARG A 53 -14.27 16.21 -7.22
N GLY A 54 -15.48 15.96 -6.72
CA GLY A 54 -15.71 15.47 -5.37
C GLY A 54 -15.05 14.12 -5.14
N SER A 55 -15.30 13.14 -6.02
CA SER A 55 -14.68 11.82 -5.95
C SER A 55 -13.15 11.88 -6.07
N ALA A 56 -12.61 12.71 -6.96
CA ALA A 56 -11.17 12.88 -7.10
C ALA A 56 -10.54 13.51 -5.85
N ARG A 57 -11.20 14.48 -5.21
CA ARG A 57 -10.74 15.04 -3.94
C ARG A 57 -10.77 14.02 -2.81
N GLN A 58 -11.82 13.21 -2.71
CA GLN A 58 -11.90 12.12 -1.74
C GLN A 58 -10.78 11.09 -1.95
N ALA A 59 -10.46 10.76 -3.21
CA ALA A 59 -9.33 9.89 -3.52
C ALA A 59 -7.98 10.52 -3.09
N MET A 60 -7.79 11.82 -3.31
CA MET A 60 -6.60 12.56 -2.85
C MET A 60 -6.50 12.61 -1.31
N GLU A 61 -7.62 12.78 -0.61
CA GLU A 61 -7.66 12.72 0.85
C GLU A 61 -7.29 11.30 1.35
N ALA A 62 -7.85 10.27 0.71
CA ALA A 62 -7.49 8.88 1.01
C ALA A 62 -6.00 8.61 0.79
N ILE A 63 -5.40 9.15 -0.28
CA ILE A 63 -3.94 9.09 -0.52
C ILE A 63 -3.16 9.72 0.64
N GLY A 64 -3.58 10.88 1.15
CA GLY A 64 -2.96 11.52 2.32
C GLY A 64 -3.01 10.65 3.57
N ASN A 65 -4.17 10.03 3.82
CA ASN A 65 -4.36 9.09 4.93
C ASN A 65 -3.51 7.82 4.76
N PHE A 66 -3.39 7.30 3.53
CA PHE A 66 -2.55 6.14 3.22
C PHE A 66 -1.08 6.42 3.46
N SER A 67 -0.57 7.57 2.98
CA SER A 67 0.81 7.97 3.19
C SER A 67 1.13 8.06 4.68
N THR A 68 0.25 8.70 5.46
CA THR A 68 0.41 8.83 6.92
C THR A 68 0.37 7.47 7.63
N GLY A 69 -0.57 6.61 7.23
CA GLY A 69 -0.68 5.25 7.78
C GLY A 69 0.56 4.40 7.51
N ILE A 70 1.07 4.42 6.28
CA ILE A 70 2.30 3.70 5.90
C ILE A 70 3.49 4.21 6.73
N GLN A 71 3.69 5.53 6.83
CA GLN A 71 4.79 6.09 7.62
C GLN A 71 4.76 5.63 9.09
N LYS A 72 3.56 5.54 9.68
CA LYS A 72 3.39 5.05 11.05
C LYS A 72 3.78 3.57 11.17
N GLU A 73 3.27 2.71 10.28
CA GLU A 73 3.59 1.27 10.30
C GLU A 73 5.08 1.00 10.08
N VAL A 74 5.71 1.74 9.16
CA VAL A 74 7.15 1.65 8.89
C VAL A 74 7.97 2.01 10.12
N LYS A 75 7.58 3.05 10.86
CA LYS A 75 8.25 3.44 12.09
C LYS A 75 8.16 2.33 13.15
N LEU A 76 6.97 1.78 13.36
CA LEU A 76 6.75 0.70 14.33
C LEU A 76 7.56 -0.56 14.00
N VAL A 77 7.63 -0.92 12.72
CA VAL A 77 8.41 -2.09 12.28
C VAL A 77 9.91 -1.85 12.42
N ASN A 78 10.41 -0.68 12.07
CA ASN A 78 11.82 -0.36 12.29
C ASN A 78 12.20 -0.43 13.77
N GLU A 79 11.36 0.07 14.66
CA GLU A 79 11.54 -0.04 16.12
C GLU A 79 11.56 -1.50 16.59
N LYS A 80 10.61 -2.34 16.10
CA LYS A 80 10.56 -3.77 16.41
C LYS A 80 11.79 -4.51 15.90
N ILE A 81 12.21 -4.29 14.66
CA ILE A 81 13.39 -4.94 14.06
C ILE A 81 14.64 -4.57 14.86
N ASN A 82 14.85 -3.28 15.15
CA ASN A 82 16.02 -2.83 15.92
C ASN A 82 16.05 -3.47 17.32
N THR A 83 14.89 -3.61 17.98
CA THR A 83 14.78 -4.23 19.31
C THR A 83 15.16 -5.71 19.28
N GLU A 84 14.68 -6.47 18.30
CA GLU A 84 15.02 -7.89 18.15
C GLU A 84 16.49 -8.10 17.76
N VAL A 85 17.07 -7.22 16.94
CA VAL A 85 18.51 -7.26 16.63
C VAL A 85 19.35 -7.05 17.89
N GLN A 86 19.03 -6.03 18.70
CA GLN A 86 19.75 -5.79 19.96
C GLN A 86 19.65 -6.98 20.92
N LYS A 87 18.47 -7.61 20.98
CA LYS A 87 18.26 -8.81 21.79
C LYS A 87 19.09 -10.00 21.30
N LEU A 88 19.16 -10.24 19.99
CA LEU A 88 19.99 -11.29 19.39
C LEU A 88 21.48 -11.05 19.66
N GLN A 89 21.95 -9.81 19.51
CA GLN A 89 23.32 -9.43 19.85
C GLN A 89 23.63 -9.69 21.33
N GLY A 90 22.74 -9.30 22.24
CA GLY A 90 22.90 -9.57 23.66
C GLY A 90 22.96 -11.07 23.98
N GLN A 91 22.12 -11.89 23.33
CA GLN A 91 22.14 -13.35 23.50
C GLN A 91 23.45 -13.98 23.02
N ILE A 92 24.02 -13.48 21.92
CA ILE A 92 25.35 -13.91 21.45
C ILE A 92 26.42 -13.53 22.45
N ASP A 93 26.45 -12.27 22.88
CA ASP A 93 27.44 -11.77 23.83
C ASP A 93 27.40 -12.56 25.14
N ASP A 94 26.21 -12.84 25.66
CA ASP A 94 26.02 -13.64 26.86
C ASP A 94 26.44 -15.10 26.65
N GLY A 95 26.12 -15.67 25.49
CA GLY A 95 26.57 -17.01 25.08
C GLY A 95 28.09 -17.10 25.02
N ILE A 96 28.74 -16.16 24.35
CA ILE A 96 30.19 -16.08 24.22
C ILE A 96 30.84 -15.86 25.58
N LYS A 97 30.33 -14.95 26.41
CA LYS A 97 30.84 -14.73 27.78
C LYS A 97 30.72 -15.99 28.63
N SER A 98 29.59 -16.69 28.57
CA SER A 98 29.37 -17.94 29.30
C SER A 98 30.36 -19.03 28.90
N VAL A 99 30.61 -19.15 27.59
CA VAL A 99 31.60 -20.09 27.05
C VAL A 99 33.01 -19.66 27.47
N THR A 100 33.39 -18.41 27.23
CA THR A 100 34.73 -17.85 27.54
C THR A 100 35.07 -17.88 29.03
N ALA A 101 34.10 -17.60 29.91
CA ALA A 101 34.29 -17.64 31.37
C ALA A 101 34.64 -19.05 31.89
N ARG A 102 34.27 -20.11 31.16
CA ARG A 102 34.68 -21.49 31.46
C ARG A 102 36.12 -21.79 31.04
N PHE A 103 36.76 -20.88 30.31
CA PHE A 103 38.10 -21.03 29.74
C PHE A 103 39.05 -19.92 30.19
N THR A 104 39.11 -19.68 31.50
CA THR A 104 40.00 -18.69 32.15
C THR A 104 41.50 -18.83 31.82
N ASN A 105 41.92 -19.91 31.14
CA ASN A 105 43.28 -20.16 30.61
C ASN A 105 43.27 -20.69 29.16
N ALA A 106 42.35 -20.24 28.31
CA ALA A 106 42.33 -20.60 26.88
C ALA A 106 43.67 -20.22 26.20
N THR A 107 44.21 -21.14 25.39
CA THR A 107 45.34 -20.85 24.50
C THR A 107 44.92 -19.86 23.40
N GLU A 108 45.87 -19.12 22.84
CA GLU A 108 45.66 -18.14 21.76
C GLU A 108 44.81 -18.71 20.61
N ILE A 109 45.00 -19.99 20.28
CA ILE A 109 44.23 -20.74 19.27
C ILE A 109 42.73 -20.79 19.59
N VAL A 110 42.35 -21.00 20.86
CA VAL A 110 40.94 -21.05 21.28
C VAL A 110 40.35 -19.64 21.23
N THR A 111 41.10 -18.63 21.65
CA THR A 111 40.68 -17.22 21.58
C THR A 111 40.44 -16.78 20.13
N ASP A 112 41.33 -17.13 19.20
CA ASP A 112 41.18 -16.82 17.78
C ASP A 112 39.99 -17.54 17.14
N CYS A 113 39.77 -18.80 17.52
CA CYS A 113 38.60 -19.57 17.06
C CYS A 113 37.28 -18.94 17.55
N VAL A 114 37.20 -18.59 18.84
CA VAL A 114 36.04 -17.91 19.43
C VAL A 114 35.78 -16.57 18.72
N LYS A 115 36.82 -15.78 18.50
CA LYS A 115 36.72 -14.46 17.85
C LYS A 115 36.29 -14.56 16.38
N SER A 116 36.81 -15.54 15.64
CA SER A 116 36.40 -15.82 14.26
C SER A 116 34.90 -16.14 14.17
N HIS A 117 34.41 -17.02 15.05
CA HIS A 117 33.00 -17.38 15.09
C HIS A 117 32.10 -16.25 15.59
N GLN A 118 32.55 -15.45 16.56
CA GLN A 118 31.86 -14.22 16.95
C GLN A 118 31.64 -13.29 15.75
N GLN A 119 32.69 -13.06 14.97
CA GLN A 119 32.60 -12.21 13.78
C GLN A 119 31.64 -12.79 12.72
N GLN A 120 31.62 -14.12 12.53
CA GLN A 120 30.64 -14.77 11.66
C GLN A 120 29.19 -14.57 12.15
N ALA A 121 28.96 -14.55 13.47
CA ALA A 121 27.63 -14.31 14.02
C ALA A 121 27.19 -12.85 13.83
N GLU A 122 28.10 -11.90 14.03
CA GLU A 122 27.87 -10.48 13.76
C GLU A 122 27.55 -10.24 12.28
N ASP A 123 28.32 -10.84 11.37
CA ASP A 123 28.10 -10.76 9.92
C ASP A 123 26.74 -11.36 9.53
N LEU A 124 26.37 -12.50 10.12
CA LEU A 124 25.08 -13.14 9.88
C LEU A 124 23.91 -12.25 10.32
N ILE A 125 23.97 -11.69 11.54
CA ILE A 125 22.95 -10.76 12.04
C ILE A 125 22.83 -9.54 11.14
N ASN A 126 23.96 -8.94 10.76
CA ASN A 126 23.97 -7.75 9.93
C ASN A 126 23.35 -8.03 8.56
N ARG A 127 23.70 -9.16 7.93
CA ARG A 127 23.10 -9.59 6.66
C ARG A 127 21.59 -9.78 6.79
N THR A 128 21.14 -10.53 7.79
CA THR A 128 19.72 -10.77 8.06
C THR A 128 18.94 -9.47 8.27
N PHE A 129 19.54 -8.50 8.93
CA PHE A 129 18.94 -7.19 9.14
C PHE A 129 18.78 -6.42 7.83
N VAL A 130 19.83 -6.39 7.00
CA VAL A 130 19.79 -5.78 5.66
C VAL A 130 18.71 -6.44 4.79
N GLU A 131 18.65 -7.77 4.77
CA GLU A 131 17.66 -8.54 4.00
C GLU A 131 16.23 -8.28 4.49
N THR A 132 16.03 -8.19 5.80
CA THR A 132 14.72 -7.87 6.40
C THR A 132 14.26 -6.47 5.99
N ARG A 133 15.16 -5.48 6.05
CA ARG A 133 14.86 -4.12 5.61
C ARG A 133 14.56 -4.06 4.11
N ALA A 134 15.33 -4.75 3.29
CA ALA A 134 15.08 -4.82 1.86
C ALA A 134 13.69 -5.41 1.54
N CYS A 135 13.27 -6.46 2.26
CA CYS A 135 11.92 -7.02 2.12
C CYS A 135 10.82 -6.03 2.52
N VAL A 136 11.03 -5.29 3.62
CA VAL A 136 10.12 -4.21 4.06
C VAL A 136 10.03 -3.10 3.01
N ASP A 137 11.17 -2.66 2.48
CA ASP A 137 11.26 -1.61 1.47
C ASP A 137 10.56 -2.01 0.16
N ASP A 138 10.70 -3.25 -0.29
CA ASP A 138 9.97 -3.76 -1.47
C ASP A 138 8.44 -3.68 -1.28
N ARG A 139 7.94 -4.03 -0.09
CA ARG A 139 6.51 -3.90 0.23
C ARG A 139 6.03 -2.46 0.25
N ILE A 140 6.84 -1.56 0.80
CA ILE A 140 6.55 -0.12 0.78
C ILE A 140 6.55 0.40 -0.66
N GLN A 141 7.53 0.01 -1.47
CA GLN A 141 7.64 0.44 -2.86
C GLN A 141 6.42 0.00 -3.70
N GLN A 142 5.93 -1.23 -3.49
CA GLN A 142 4.69 -1.72 -4.12
C GLN A 142 3.48 -0.86 -3.75
N LEU A 143 3.36 -0.48 -2.46
CA LEU A 143 2.30 0.43 -2.00
C LEU A 143 2.44 1.83 -2.61
N SER A 144 3.65 2.38 -2.62
CA SER A 144 3.94 3.68 -3.22
C SER A 144 3.57 3.72 -4.70
N TYR A 145 3.83 2.64 -5.45
CA TYR A 145 3.42 2.53 -6.85
C TYR A 145 1.89 2.56 -7.01
N MET A 146 1.16 1.81 -6.17
CA MET A 146 -0.31 1.81 -6.21
C MET A 146 -0.90 3.18 -5.85
N ILE A 147 -0.34 3.84 -4.83
CA ILE A 147 -0.74 5.19 -4.42
C ILE A 147 -0.47 6.20 -5.54
N GLY A 148 0.73 6.17 -6.14
CA GLY A 148 1.09 7.06 -7.24
C GLY A 148 0.20 6.85 -8.47
N SER A 149 -0.20 5.61 -8.75
CA SER A 149 -1.18 5.32 -9.81
C SER A 149 -2.56 5.93 -9.52
N LEU A 150 -3.02 5.87 -8.26
CA LEU A 150 -4.31 6.47 -7.87
C LEU A 150 -4.23 8.00 -7.90
N GLU A 151 -3.08 8.57 -7.51
CA GLU A 151 -2.83 10.01 -7.57
C GLU A 151 -2.89 10.50 -9.02
N ALA A 152 -2.16 9.86 -9.94
CA ALA A 152 -2.17 10.20 -11.35
C ALA A 152 -3.59 10.13 -11.97
N GLN A 153 -4.37 9.10 -11.60
CA GLN A 153 -5.77 8.99 -12.02
C GLN A 153 -6.63 10.15 -11.47
N SER A 154 -6.42 10.53 -10.22
CA SER A 154 -7.18 11.59 -9.55
C SER A 154 -6.86 12.96 -10.12
N VAL A 155 -5.57 13.25 -10.36
CA VAL A 155 -5.13 14.48 -11.04
C VAL A 155 -5.70 14.53 -12.47
N GLY A 156 -5.58 13.44 -13.24
CA GLY A 156 -6.15 13.37 -14.59
C GLY A 156 -7.67 13.57 -14.62
N ALA A 157 -8.39 13.08 -13.62
CA ALA A 157 -9.83 13.30 -13.48
C ALA A 157 -10.18 14.77 -13.17
N LEU A 158 -9.37 15.45 -12.34
CA LEU A 158 -9.52 16.89 -12.06
C LEU A 158 -9.25 17.74 -13.30
N ASP A 159 -8.19 17.43 -14.05
CA ASP A 159 -7.87 18.12 -15.29
C ASP A 159 -8.96 17.94 -16.34
N TYR A 160 -9.46 16.70 -16.49
CA TYR A 160 -10.57 16.41 -17.37
C TYR A 160 -11.84 17.17 -16.96
N ALA A 161 -12.16 17.20 -15.66
CA ALA A 161 -13.29 17.98 -15.13
C ALA A 161 -13.17 19.47 -15.47
N ASN A 162 -11.98 20.07 -15.32
CA ASN A 162 -11.73 21.46 -15.69
C ASN A 162 -11.91 21.68 -17.20
N ASN A 163 -11.39 20.78 -18.03
CA ASN A 163 -11.53 20.83 -19.49
C ASN A 163 -12.98 20.73 -19.95
N VAL A 164 -13.81 19.90 -19.28
CA VAL A 164 -15.24 19.78 -19.58
C VAL A 164 -15.97 21.10 -19.32
N ILE A 165 -15.70 21.75 -18.18
CA ILE A 165 -16.33 23.04 -17.85
C ILE A 165 -15.93 24.12 -18.86
N GLU A 166 -14.65 24.16 -19.25
CA GLU A 166 -14.19 25.11 -20.25
C GLU A 166 -14.79 24.84 -21.63
N SER A 167 -14.91 23.57 -22.02
CA SER A 167 -15.54 23.18 -23.29
C SER A 167 -17.04 23.51 -23.31
N MET A 168 -17.74 23.27 -22.20
CA MET A 168 -19.13 23.70 -22.03
C MET A 168 -19.28 25.22 -22.10
N ARG A 169 -18.34 25.97 -21.48
CA ARG A 169 -18.32 27.42 -21.55
C ARG A 169 -18.18 27.87 -22.99
N LYS A 170 -17.22 27.34 -23.75
CA LYS A 170 -17.05 27.64 -25.18
C LYS A 170 -18.33 27.39 -26.00
N CYS A 171 -18.96 26.22 -25.81
CA CYS A 171 -20.26 25.89 -26.43
C CYS A 171 -21.41 26.85 -26.08
N THR A 172 -21.27 27.69 -25.04
CA THR A 172 -22.32 28.63 -24.57
C THR A 172 -21.94 30.10 -24.70
N THR A 173 -20.68 30.44 -24.99
CA THR A 173 -20.21 31.83 -25.13
C THR A 173 -19.81 32.21 -26.55
N GLU A 174 -19.57 31.25 -27.46
CA GLU A 174 -19.39 31.54 -28.88
C GLU A 174 -20.75 31.78 -29.54
N ASP A 175 -21.03 33.04 -29.87
CA ASP A 175 -22.21 33.61 -30.54
C ASP A 175 -23.00 32.64 -31.43
N THR A 176 -23.89 31.86 -30.82
CA THR A 176 -24.85 31.05 -31.54
C THR A 176 -26.20 31.17 -30.85
N GLU A 177 -27.01 32.13 -31.33
CA GLU A 177 -28.43 32.27 -30.99
C GLU A 177 -29.27 31.02 -31.37
N ASN A 178 -28.65 30.05 -32.05
CA ASN A 178 -29.23 28.76 -32.37
C ASN A 178 -29.09 27.78 -31.21
N ILE A 179 -30.15 27.66 -30.42
CA ILE A 179 -30.32 26.65 -29.37
C ILE A 179 -29.91 25.26 -29.87
N ILE A 180 -30.29 24.86 -31.09
CA ILE A 180 -29.94 23.54 -31.66
C ILE A 180 -28.42 23.30 -31.69
N TYR A 181 -27.61 24.33 -31.96
CA TYR A 181 -26.16 24.23 -32.03
C TYR A 181 -25.52 23.98 -30.66
N ILE A 182 -26.02 24.66 -29.62
CA ILE A 182 -25.59 24.47 -28.22
C ILE A 182 -25.76 22.99 -27.80
N GLY A 183 -26.75 22.30 -28.35
CA GLY A 183 -27.18 20.96 -27.91
C GLY A 183 -26.35 19.89 -28.58
N SER A 184 -26.09 20.07 -29.87
CA SER A 184 -25.09 19.29 -30.59
C SER A 184 -23.67 19.49 -30.05
N CYS A 185 -23.36 20.66 -29.48
CA CYS A 185 -22.05 20.93 -28.87
C CYS A 185 -21.91 20.31 -27.47
N ILE A 186 -22.90 20.47 -26.59
CA ILE A 186 -22.86 19.98 -25.21
C ILE A 186 -23.15 18.47 -25.10
N GLY A 187 -24.00 17.90 -25.96
CA GLY A 187 -24.43 16.51 -25.87
C GLY A 187 -23.26 15.50 -25.85
N PRO A 188 -22.30 15.56 -26.78
CA PRO A 188 -21.11 14.71 -26.77
C PRO A 188 -20.25 14.90 -25.52
N ILE A 189 -20.09 16.14 -25.06
CA ILE A 189 -19.33 16.47 -23.84
C ILE A 189 -19.98 15.82 -22.62
N ALA A 190 -21.31 15.89 -22.52
CA ALA A 190 -22.08 15.29 -21.43
C ALA A 190 -21.89 13.77 -21.38
N LEU A 191 -22.01 13.10 -22.53
CA LEU A 191 -21.85 11.65 -22.63
C LEU A 191 -20.42 11.22 -22.27
N GLN A 192 -19.41 11.92 -22.79
CA GLN A 192 -18.01 11.63 -22.47
C GLN A 192 -17.72 11.86 -20.99
N ALA A 193 -18.24 12.94 -20.41
CA ALA A 193 -18.11 13.22 -18.98
C ALA A 193 -18.72 12.12 -18.12
N GLN A 194 -19.89 11.59 -18.52
CA GLN A 194 -20.55 10.49 -17.81
C GLN A 194 -19.72 9.22 -17.83
N ILE A 195 -19.26 8.81 -19.01
CA ILE A 195 -18.44 7.61 -19.18
C ILE A 195 -17.14 7.75 -18.38
N LYS A 196 -16.44 8.88 -18.49
CA LYS A 196 -15.19 9.13 -17.76
C LYS A 196 -15.40 9.14 -16.25
N SER A 197 -16.49 9.71 -15.77
CA SER A 197 -16.82 9.74 -14.34
C SER A 197 -17.08 8.33 -13.80
N ILE A 198 -17.88 7.52 -14.49
CA ILE A 198 -18.14 6.13 -14.10
C ILE A 198 -16.85 5.31 -14.09
N ILE A 199 -16.02 5.42 -15.14
CA ILE A 199 -14.73 4.71 -15.22
C ILE A 199 -13.82 5.13 -14.07
N PHE A 200 -13.71 6.43 -13.79
CA PHE A 200 -12.89 6.92 -12.69
C PHE A 200 -13.38 6.39 -11.34
N ILE A 201 -14.68 6.46 -11.05
CA ILE A 201 -15.23 5.96 -9.78
C ILE A 201 -14.97 4.46 -9.62
N ALA A 202 -15.17 3.68 -10.68
CA ALA A 202 -14.92 2.24 -10.65
C ALA A 202 -13.43 1.93 -10.43
N GLN A 203 -12.53 2.58 -11.17
CA GLN A 203 -11.08 2.34 -11.08
C GLN A 203 -10.51 2.83 -9.75
N SER A 204 -10.85 4.05 -9.33
CA SER A 204 -10.41 4.62 -8.05
C SER A 204 -10.96 3.82 -6.87
N GLY A 205 -12.23 3.40 -6.90
CA GLY A 205 -12.82 2.56 -5.86
C GLY A 205 -12.07 1.23 -5.69
N VAL A 206 -11.73 0.56 -6.80
CA VAL A 206 -10.94 -0.69 -6.75
C VAL A 206 -9.52 -0.43 -6.25
N SER A 207 -8.86 0.64 -6.71
CA SER A 207 -7.51 1.01 -6.26
C SER A 207 -7.48 1.34 -4.77
N ILE A 208 -8.43 2.14 -4.29
CA ILE A 208 -8.60 2.47 -2.86
C ILE A 208 -8.80 1.20 -2.04
N ALA A 209 -9.66 0.28 -2.50
CA ALA A 209 -9.89 -0.99 -1.81
C ALA A 209 -8.61 -1.84 -1.75
N ARG A 210 -7.85 -1.92 -2.85
CA ARG A 210 -6.58 -2.64 -2.91
C ARG A 210 -5.52 -2.03 -1.98
N ILE A 211 -5.40 -0.70 -1.97
CA ILE A 211 -4.45 0.00 -1.09
C ILE A 211 -4.84 -0.21 0.37
N ASN A 212 -6.12 -0.05 0.72
CA ASN A 212 -6.62 -0.32 2.07
C ASN A 212 -6.32 -1.75 2.52
N PHE A 213 -6.57 -2.72 1.65
CA PHE A 213 -6.27 -4.11 1.94
C PHE A 213 -4.76 -4.35 2.13
N ALA A 214 -3.94 -3.79 1.24
CA ALA A 214 -2.49 -3.92 1.32
C ALA A 214 -1.91 -3.25 2.57
N ILE A 215 -2.39 -2.07 2.95
CA ILE A 215 -2.04 -1.39 4.21
C ILE A 215 -2.48 -2.23 5.41
N GLY A 216 -3.70 -2.77 5.40
CA GLY A 216 -4.20 -3.64 6.46
C GLY A 216 -3.39 -4.94 6.61
N MET A 217 -2.74 -5.39 5.53
CA MET A 217 -1.84 -6.56 5.55
C MET A 217 -0.37 -6.23 5.77
N LEU A 218 0.02 -4.96 5.85
CA LEU A 218 1.41 -4.56 6.10
C LEU A 218 1.99 -5.21 7.37
N PRO A 219 1.30 -5.21 8.52
CA PRO A 219 1.86 -5.80 9.74
C PRO A 219 2.22 -7.28 9.54
N ALA A 220 1.33 -8.05 8.89
CA ALA A 220 1.57 -9.47 8.60
C ALA A 220 2.69 -9.66 7.57
N ALA A 221 2.75 -8.84 6.52
CA ALA A 221 3.81 -8.90 5.53
C ALA A 221 5.19 -8.60 6.15
N PHE A 222 5.24 -7.62 7.06
CA PHE A 222 6.45 -7.27 7.79
C PHE A 222 6.86 -8.34 8.79
N GLU A 223 5.91 -8.99 9.46
CA GLU A 223 6.19 -10.15 10.32
C GLU A 223 6.73 -11.35 9.53
N ILE A 224 6.31 -11.54 8.28
CA ILE A 224 6.89 -12.58 7.41
C ILE A 224 8.32 -12.21 7.00
N CYS A 225 8.56 -10.95 6.60
CA CYS A 225 9.91 -10.45 6.29
C CYS A 225 10.87 -10.60 7.48
N ALA A 226 10.44 -10.18 8.67
CA ALA A 226 11.25 -10.29 9.88
C ALA A 226 11.36 -11.74 10.37
N GLY A 227 10.25 -12.48 10.40
CA GLY A 227 10.19 -13.82 11.00
C GLY A 227 11.02 -14.86 10.24
N SER A 228 11.00 -14.84 8.91
CA SER A 228 11.80 -15.78 8.10
C SER A 228 13.30 -15.55 8.28
N ASN A 229 13.74 -14.30 8.07
CA ASN A 229 15.15 -13.93 8.15
C ASN A 229 15.68 -14.03 9.60
N MET A 230 14.90 -13.63 10.61
CA MET A 230 15.30 -13.76 12.02
C MET A 230 15.35 -15.22 12.49
N MET A 231 14.48 -16.09 11.98
CA MET A 231 14.56 -17.52 12.27
C MET A 231 15.83 -18.13 11.68
N GLU A 232 16.18 -17.78 10.43
CA GLU A 232 17.43 -18.20 9.82
C GLU A 232 18.66 -17.70 10.59
N ALA A 233 18.67 -16.41 10.99
CA ALA A 233 19.72 -15.88 11.84
C ALA A 233 19.80 -16.58 13.18
N SER A 234 18.66 -16.86 13.83
CA SER A 234 18.63 -17.54 15.13
C SER A 234 19.21 -18.94 15.05
N VAL A 235 18.86 -19.71 14.01
CA VAL A 235 19.40 -21.05 13.77
C VAL A 235 20.89 -21.00 13.44
N GLY A 236 21.30 -20.09 12.55
CA GLY A 236 22.72 -19.93 12.19
C GLY A 236 23.56 -19.46 13.37
N THR A 237 23.06 -18.54 14.18
CA THR A 237 23.71 -18.07 15.41
C THR A 237 23.83 -19.18 16.44
N ALA A 238 22.77 -19.97 16.66
CA ALA A 238 22.82 -21.11 17.56
C ALA A 238 23.88 -22.13 17.12
N LYS A 239 23.98 -22.40 15.82
CA LYS A 239 25.05 -23.24 15.26
C LYS A 239 26.43 -22.66 15.55
N ILE A 240 26.62 -21.36 15.36
CA ILE A 240 27.90 -20.69 15.65
C ILE A 240 28.26 -20.81 17.13
N VAL A 241 27.31 -20.60 18.06
CA VAL A 241 27.57 -20.79 19.50
C VAL A 241 27.98 -22.23 19.82
N ILE A 242 27.37 -23.22 19.17
CA ILE A 242 27.76 -24.63 19.28
C ILE A 242 29.19 -24.85 18.73
N ASP A 243 29.52 -24.27 17.59
CA ASP A 243 30.84 -24.38 16.96
C ASP A 243 31.93 -23.71 17.83
N ILE A 244 31.64 -22.59 18.51
CA ILE A 244 32.53 -21.99 19.52
C ILE A 244 32.78 -22.98 20.67
N GLY A 245 31.74 -23.70 21.12
CA GLY A 245 31.90 -24.78 22.10
C GLY A 245 32.86 -25.87 21.60
N SER A 246 32.86 -26.15 20.30
CA SER A 246 33.72 -27.16 19.66
C SER A 246 35.19 -26.75 19.53
N CYS A 247 35.49 -25.44 19.36
CA CYS A 247 36.87 -24.90 19.39
C CYS A 247 37.66 -25.38 20.62
N SER A 248 36.93 -25.55 21.72
CA SER A 248 37.45 -25.99 23.02
C SER A 248 37.77 -27.49 23.02
N ALA A 249 36.90 -28.31 22.45
CA ALA A 249 37.07 -29.77 22.38
C ALA A 249 38.29 -30.16 21.52
N SER A 250 38.50 -29.48 20.38
CA SER A 250 39.65 -29.73 19.51
C SER A 250 40.99 -29.35 20.15
N SER A 251 41.01 -28.33 21.01
CA SER A 251 42.24 -27.90 21.71
C SER A 251 42.70 -28.92 22.76
N ILE A 252 41.78 -29.57 23.49
CA ILE A 252 42.10 -30.60 24.48
C ILE A 252 42.72 -31.83 23.78
N TYR A 253 42.19 -32.23 22.62
CA TYR A 253 42.75 -33.35 21.84
C TYR A 253 44.13 -33.02 21.24
N SER A 254 44.32 -31.80 20.73
CA SER A 254 45.61 -31.37 20.16
C SER A 254 46.70 -31.24 21.22
N SER A 255 46.32 -30.80 22.44
CA SER A 255 47.22 -30.73 23.59
C SER A 255 47.65 -32.13 24.06
N LEU A 256 46.72 -33.08 24.11
CA LEU A 256 47.00 -34.48 24.49
C LEU A 256 47.87 -35.22 23.48
N ILE A 257 47.75 -34.93 22.18
CA ILE A 257 48.59 -35.53 21.13
C ILE A 257 50.01 -34.93 21.13
N SER A 258 50.19 -33.68 21.59
CA SER A 258 51.53 -33.06 21.70
C SER A 258 52.36 -33.52 22.91
N ILE A 259 51.76 -34.30 23.83
CA ILE A 259 52.38 -34.80 25.07
C ILE A 259 52.84 -36.27 24.92
N ASN A 260 52.64 -36.89 23.75
CA ASN A 260 53.12 -38.24 23.42
C ASN A 260 54.23 -38.18 22.37
#